data_AF-A0AA41ERI6-F1
#
_entry.id   AF-A0AA41ERI6-F1
#
_cell.length_a   1.000
_cell.length_b   1.000
_cell.length_c   1.000
_cell.angle_alpha   90.00
_cell.angle_beta   90.00
_cell.angle_gamma   90.00
#
_symmetry.space_group_name_H-M   'P 1'
#
loop_
_entity.id
_entity.type
_entity.pdbx_description
1 polymer ?
#
loop_
_entity_poly.entity_id
_entity_poly.type
_entity_poly.pdbx_seq_one_letter_code
_entity_poly.pdbx_strand_id
1 'polypeptide(L)'
;MKMNLQYFAEPGEEPKPIDPNNKPQQEPKDSEPSGKTYSQDDVNKMMGAKANQLEEKFNSQLESLKEEWMSKGEERAGMNAQQKAEAELDDKRQALADQEKRLQERLDAVDEKNALAATKSALTDSKIPVEFAEFVTSKDDDVRKNNIDKFIDLFNKAVQDSVEQRVQGTHTPQNGGQVVAGSLTREDFAKLNMDQQTQIYRENPDLYNKLK
;
A
#
# COMPACT_ATOMS: atom_id res chain seq x y z
N MET A 1 -13.69 28.26 28.96
CA MET A 1 -12.54 27.90 29.83
C MET A 1 -12.42 28.97 30.91
N LYS A 2 -12.34 28.57 32.18
CA LYS A 2 -12.17 29.46 33.35
C LYS A 2 -10.73 29.97 33.39
N MET A 3 -10.54 31.28 33.49
CA MET A 3 -9.20 31.89 33.66
C MET A 3 -8.89 32.00 35.16
N ASN A 4 -7.82 31.33 35.61
CA ASN A 4 -7.36 31.36 37.00
C ASN A 4 -6.47 32.59 37.23
N LEU A 5 -7.01 33.63 37.85
CA LEU A 5 -6.34 34.89 38.24
C LEU A 5 -5.66 34.79 39.62
N GLN A 6 -4.89 33.74 39.89
CA GLN A 6 -4.33 33.44 41.22
C GLN A 6 -2.82 33.69 41.38
N TYR A 7 -2.27 34.71 40.72
CA TYR A 7 -0.85 35.09 40.92
C TYR A 7 -0.64 36.42 41.68
N PHE A 8 -1.64 36.92 42.42
CA PHE A 8 -1.54 38.18 43.17
C PHE A 8 -2.01 38.09 44.64
N ALA A 9 -1.74 36.98 45.33
CA ALA A 9 -1.95 36.95 46.78
C ALA A 9 -0.92 36.04 47.48
N GLU A 10 0.21 36.60 47.88
CA GLU A 10 0.95 36.14 49.06
C GLU A 10 1.03 37.30 50.07
N PRO A 11 0.61 37.08 51.34
CA PRO A 11 0.73 38.04 52.43
C PRO A 11 1.86 37.68 53.42
N GLY A 12 2.53 38.71 53.98
CA GLY A 12 3.45 38.67 55.13
C GLY A 12 4.94 38.64 54.72
N GLU A 13 5.86 39.45 55.23
CA GLU A 13 5.95 40.16 56.53
C GLU A 13 6.74 41.48 56.41
N GLU A 14 6.41 42.48 57.23
CA GLU A 14 7.14 43.75 57.40
C GLU A 14 8.49 43.55 58.11
N PRO A 15 9.45 44.48 57.93
CA PRO A 15 9.83 45.27 59.10
C PRO A 15 9.95 46.78 58.84
N LYS A 16 9.56 47.55 59.86
CA LYS A 16 9.65 49.02 60.02
C LYS A 16 11.07 49.43 60.52
N PRO A 17 11.32 50.70 60.90
CA PRO A 17 11.87 51.79 60.10
C PRO A 17 13.25 52.27 60.62
N ILE A 18 14.03 53.01 59.82
CA ILE A 18 15.25 53.69 60.31
C ILE A 18 15.01 55.20 60.27
N ASP A 19 15.00 55.82 61.45
CA ASP A 19 14.93 57.27 61.72
C ASP A 19 16.29 57.74 62.32
N PRO A 20 16.62 59.03 62.47
CA PRO A 20 17.79 59.65 61.85
C PRO A 20 18.65 60.40 62.89
N ASN A 21 19.88 59.98 63.17
CA ASN A 21 20.77 60.86 63.95
C ASN A 21 22.24 60.44 63.79
N ASN A 22 23.06 61.32 63.22
CA ASN A 22 23.93 62.24 63.98
C ASN A 22 25.07 62.77 63.08
N LYS A 23 25.15 64.09 62.87
CA LYS A 23 26.33 64.80 62.32
C LYS A 23 27.44 64.86 63.40
N PRO A 24 28.74 64.97 63.03
CA PRO A 24 29.40 66.30 62.96
C PRO A 24 30.35 66.45 61.74
N GLN A 25 30.36 67.56 60.98
CA GLN A 25 31.19 68.80 61.19
C GLN A 25 32.65 68.60 60.67
N GLN A 26 33.37 69.45 59.93
CA GLN A 26 33.31 70.84 59.44
C GLN A 26 34.46 71.02 58.39
N GLU A 27 34.22 71.78 57.30
CA GLU A 27 35.04 72.76 56.53
C GLU A 27 36.53 73.09 56.90
N PRO A 28 37.37 73.81 56.08
CA PRO A 28 37.02 74.81 55.03
C PRO A 28 37.95 74.98 53.78
N LYS A 29 37.55 75.95 52.91
CA LYS A 29 38.32 76.84 52.01
C LYS A 29 38.66 76.35 50.58
N ASP A 30 38.71 77.17 49.54
CA ASP A 30 38.21 78.51 49.14
C ASP A 30 38.79 78.73 47.73
N SER A 31 37.99 79.09 46.71
CA SER A 31 38.36 79.94 45.57
C SER A 31 37.30 79.92 44.44
N GLU A 32 37.04 81.12 43.96
CA GLU A 32 35.88 81.63 43.21
C GLU A 32 36.09 81.51 41.66
N PRO A 33 35.24 82.09 40.77
CA PRO A 33 34.38 81.38 39.85
C PRO A 33 34.80 81.48 38.36
N SER A 34 34.39 80.51 37.54
CA SER A 34 34.23 80.68 36.09
C SER A 34 33.05 79.86 35.60
N GLY A 35 31.87 80.20 36.10
CA GLY A 35 30.61 79.57 35.71
C GLY A 35 29.70 80.62 35.10
N LYS A 36 29.42 80.50 33.80
CA LYS A 36 28.38 81.29 33.13
C LYS A 36 27.08 81.17 33.95
N THR A 37 26.58 82.27 34.50
CA THR A 37 25.26 82.31 35.13
C THR A 37 24.23 82.20 34.01
N TYR A 38 23.62 81.02 33.87
CA TYR A 38 22.54 80.81 32.92
C TYR A 38 21.32 81.65 33.34
N SER A 39 20.74 82.41 32.42
CA SER A 39 19.49 83.12 32.68
C SER A 39 18.34 82.10 32.76
N GLN A 40 17.25 82.46 33.44
CA GLN A 40 16.04 81.64 33.51
C GLN A 40 15.49 81.31 32.10
N ASP A 41 15.72 82.20 31.14
CA ASP A 41 15.40 82.00 29.71
C ASP A 41 16.28 80.92 29.04
N ASP A 42 17.55 80.78 29.44
CA ASP A 42 18.46 79.76 28.89
C ASP A 42 18.06 78.36 29.38
N VAL A 43 17.62 78.25 30.63
CA VAL A 43 17.11 77.00 31.22
C VAL A 43 15.78 76.60 30.56
N ASN A 44 14.87 77.55 30.33
CA ASN A 44 13.61 77.28 29.63
C ASN A 44 13.84 76.82 28.18
N LYS A 45 14.78 77.44 27.46
CA LYS A 45 15.18 76.99 26.11
C LYS A 45 15.80 75.60 26.13
N MET A 46 16.67 75.30 27.10
CA MET A 46 17.27 73.96 27.24
C MET A 46 16.22 72.90 27.58
N MET A 47 15.23 73.22 28.42
CA MET A 47 14.13 72.32 28.76
C MET A 47 13.21 72.05 27.56
N GLY A 48 12.86 73.09 26.79
CA GLY A 48 12.09 72.93 25.55
C GLY A 48 12.83 72.12 24.49
N ALA A 49 14.13 72.36 24.31
CA ALA A 49 14.96 71.56 23.40
C ALA A 49 15.04 70.09 23.84
N LYS A 50 15.16 69.84 25.14
CA LYS A 50 15.17 68.47 25.70
C LYS A 50 13.81 67.79 25.59
N ALA A 51 12.71 68.52 25.76
CA ALA A 51 11.36 68.02 25.57
C ALA A 51 11.11 67.62 24.11
N ASN A 52 11.46 68.48 23.15
CA ASN A 52 11.37 68.18 21.72
C ASN A 52 12.24 66.97 21.33
N GLN A 53 13.46 66.89 21.85
CA GLN A 53 14.32 65.72 21.63
C GLN A 53 13.75 64.42 22.22
N LEU A 54 13.06 64.52 23.36
CA LEU A 54 12.40 63.37 23.97
C LEU A 54 11.19 62.92 23.14
N GLU A 55 10.41 63.88 22.66
CA GLU A 55 9.24 63.64 21.82
C GLU A 55 9.63 63.06 20.47
N GLU A 56 10.67 63.58 19.82
CA GLU A 56 11.23 63.02 18.58
C GLU A 56 11.74 61.58 18.79
N LYS A 57 12.46 61.33 19.89
CA LYS A 57 12.92 59.98 20.23
C LYS A 57 11.76 59.03 20.50
N PHE A 58 10.75 59.50 21.22
CA PHE A 58 9.57 58.70 21.53
C PHE A 58 8.75 58.38 20.27
N ASN A 59 8.52 59.37 19.41
CA ASN A 59 7.85 59.18 18.12
C ASN A 59 8.63 58.25 17.20
N SER A 60 9.96 58.39 17.14
CA SER A 60 10.82 57.49 16.37
C SER A 60 10.79 56.05 16.91
N GLN A 61 10.79 55.87 18.23
CA GLN A 61 10.64 54.55 18.85
C GLN A 61 9.26 53.95 18.59
N LEU A 62 8.20 54.76 18.65
CA LEU A 62 6.84 54.31 18.35
C LEU A 62 6.69 53.87 16.89
N GLU A 63 7.23 54.64 15.93
CA GLU A 63 7.14 54.26 14.52
C GLU A 63 7.97 53.00 14.24
N SER A 64 9.17 52.90 14.81
CA SER A 64 9.99 51.68 14.70
C SER A 64 9.30 50.45 15.30
N LEU A 65 8.66 50.60 16.46
CA LEU A 65 7.95 49.52 17.12
C LEU A 65 6.74 49.11 16.27
N LYS A 66 5.99 50.08 15.74
CA LYS A 66 4.84 49.84 14.86
C LYS A 66 5.24 49.12 13.57
N GLU A 67 6.32 49.53 12.91
CA GLU A 67 6.86 48.83 11.74
C GLU A 67 7.28 47.40 12.08
N GLU A 68 7.94 47.18 13.22
CA GLU A 68 8.33 45.85 13.67
C GLU A 68 7.11 44.95 13.96
N TRP A 69 6.06 45.50 14.58
CA TRP A 69 4.80 44.78 14.80
C TRP A 69 4.07 44.44 13.51
N MET A 70 4.02 45.37 12.56
CA MET A 70 3.41 45.15 11.26
C MET A 70 4.16 44.08 10.47
N SER A 71 5.50 44.18 10.40
CA SER A 71 6.35 43.22 9.71
C SER A 71 6.25 41.81 10.30
N LYS A 72 6.33 41.66 11.63
CA LYS A 72 6.13 40.37 12.30
C LYS A 72 4.72 39.81 12.09
N GLY A 73 3.71 40.67 12.02
CA GLY A 73 2.33 40.29 11.72
C GLY A 73 2.17 39.74 10.31
N GLU A 74 2.73 40.42 9.31
CA GLU A 74 2.72 40.01 7.91
C GLU A 74 3.51 38.73 7.68
N GLU A 75 4.71 38.61 8.26
CA GLU A 75 5.54 37.40 8.18
C GLU A 75 4.82 36.19 8.79
N ARG A 76 4.22 36.35 9.98
CA ARG A 76 3.46 35.27 10.64
C ARG A 76 2.20 34.90 9.85
N ALA A 77 1.49 35.86 9.28
CA ALA A 77 0.32 35.60 8.44
C ALA A 77 0.71 34.90 7.13
N GLY A 78 1.78 35.34 6.48
CA GLY A 78 2.34 34.74 5.27
C GLY A 78 2.82 33.31 5.49
N MET A 79 3.59 33.07 6.55
CA MET A 79 4.02 31.73 6.94
C MET A 79 2.83 30.81 7.24
N ASN A 80 1.80 31.30 7.94
CA ASN A 80 0.59 30.52 8.23
C ASN A 80 -0.20 30.20 6.95
N ALA A 81 -0.32 31.15 6.03
CA ALA A 81 -0.99 30.95 4.74
C ALA A 81 -0.23 29.95 3.86
N GLN A 82 1.10 30.07 3.78
CA GLN A 82 1.94 29.17 3.00
C GLN A 82 1.94 27.75 3.58
N GLN A 83 2.08 27.59 4.90
CA GLN A 83 2.01 26.29 5.57
C GLN A 83 0.64 25.61 5.36
N LYS A 84 -0.46 26.37 5.42
CA LYS A 84 -1.80 25.83 5.14
C LYS A 84 -1.97 25.42 3.68
N ALA A 85 -1.49 26.23 2.74
CA ALA A 85 -1.56 25.91 1.32
C ALA A 85 -0.72 24.66 1.00
N GLU A 86 0.45 24.51 1.62
CA GLU A 86 1.31 23.34 1.45
C GLU A 86 0.69 22.08 2.07
N ALA A 87 0.10 22.18 3.26
CA ALA A 87 -0.67 21.09 3.88
C ALA A 87 -1.88 20.68 3.01
N GLU A 88 -2.64 21.64 2.47
CA GLU A 88 -3.78 21.35 1.60
C GLU A 88 -3.35 20.70 0.28
N LEU A 89 -2.19 21.10 -0.27
CA LEU A 89 -1.61 20.45 -1.44
C LEU A 89 -1.13 19.03 -1.14
N ASP A 90 -0.52 18.81 0.02
CA ASP A 90 -0.09 17.47 0.45
C ASP A 90 -1.31 16.56 0.69
N ASP A 91 -2.33 17.03 1.40
CA ASP A 91 -3.58 16.32 1.60
C ASP A 91 -4.25 15.94 0.26
N LYS A 92 -4.27 16.87 -0.71
CA LYS A 92 -4.79 16.60 -2.05
C LYS A 92 -3.94 15.58 -2.80
N ARG A 93 -2.61 15.65 -2.70
CA ARG A 93 -1.70 14.67 -3.32
C ARG A 93 -1.89 13.29 -2.71
N GLN A 94 -2.01 13.19 -1.39
CA GLN A 94 -2.27 11.93 -0.70
C GLN A 94 -3.64 11.37 -1.10
N ALA A 95 -4.69 12.21 -1.12
CA ALA A 95 -6.02 11.79 -1.53
C ALA A 95 -6.06 11.29 -2.99
N LEU A 96 -5.33 11.96 -3.89
CA LEU A 96 -5.18 11.51 -5.28
C LEU A 96 -4.41 10.20 -5.38
N ALA A 97 -3.28 10.06 -4.68
CA ALA A 97 -2.50 8.82 -4.65
C ALA A 97 -3.32 7.64 -4.10
N ASP A 98 -4.10 7.86 -3.04
CA ASP A 98 -5.00 6.86 -2.48
C ASP A 98 -6.12 6.49 -3.46
N GLN A 99 -6.67 7.47 -4.17
CA GLN A 99 -7.68 7.23 -5.20
C GLN A 99 -7.12 6.42 -6.37
N GLU A 100 -5.93 6.78 -6.86
CA GLU A 100 -5.22 6.07 -7.93
C GLU A 100 -4.93 4.63 -7.52
N LYS A 101 -4.43 4.43 -6.29
CA LYS A 101 -4.19 3.09 -5.75
C LYS A 101 -5.46 2.25 -5.67
N ARG A 102 -6.56 2.81 -5.14
CA ARG A 102 -7.86 2.12 -5.08
C ARG A 102 -8.40 1.79 -6.47
N LEU A 103 -8.20 2.68 -7.44
CA LEU A 103 -8.62 2.44 -8.81
C LEU A 103 -7.79 1.32 -9.44
N GLN A 104 -6.47 1.33 -9.25
CA GLN A 104 -5.59 0.28 -9.74
C GLN A 104 -5.93 -1.07 -9.13
N GLU A 105 -6.11 -1.16 -7.81
CA GLU A 105 -6.53 -2.39 -7.13
C GLU A 105 -7.87 -2.92 -7.67
N ARG A 106 -8.81 -2.01 -7.98
CA ARG A 106 -10.09 -2.39 -8.57
C ARG A 106 -9.94 -2.88 -10.01
N LEU A 107 -9.10 -2.24 -10.82
CA LEU A 107 -8.81 -2.66 -12.18
C LEU A 107 -8.16 -4.04 -12.18
N ASP A 108 -7.12 -4.23 -11.37
CA ASP A 108 -6.43 -5.50 -11.23
C ASP A 108 -7.39 -6.63 -10.81
N ALA A 109 -8.28 -6.36 -9.85
CA ALA A 109 -9.28 -7.34 -9.42
C ALA A 109 -10.33 -7.66 -10.50
N VAL A 110 -10.69 -6.68 -11.34
CA VAL A 110 -11.59 -6.90 -12.48
C VAL A 110 -10.88 -7.71 -13.56
N ASP A 111 -9.62 -7.39 -13.86
CA ASP A 111 -8.82 -8.11 -14.85
C ASP A 111 -8.60 -9.57 -14.44
N GLU A 112 -8.32 -9.83 -13.16
CA GLU A 112 -8.22 -11.20 -12.63
C GLU A 112 -9.54 -11.96 -12.78
N LYS A 113 -10.67 -11.33 -12.44
CA LYS A 113 -11.99 -11.93 -12.59
C LYS A 113 -12.33 -12.21 -14.06
N ASN A 114 -12.02 -11.28 -14.95
CA ASN A 114 -12.25 -11.42 -16.38
C ASN A 114 -11.38 -12.53 -16.97
N ALA A 115 -10.09 -12.57 -16.61
CA ALA A 115 -9.17 -13.63 -17.02
C ALA A 115 -9.65 -15.02 -16.55
N LEU A 116 -10.11 -15.11 -15.30
CA LEU A 116 -10.65 -16.35 -14.75
C LEU A 116 -11.95 -16.76 -15.44
N ALA A 117 -12.85 -15.82 -15.71
CA ALA A 117 -14.09 -16.08 -16.46
C ALA A 117 -13.80 -16.55 -17.89
N ALA A 118 -12.88 -15.90 -18.59
CA ALA A 118 -12.44 -16.29 -19.92
C ALA A 118 -11.82 -17.69 -19.92
N THR A 119 -10.98 -18.00 -18.93
CA THR A 119 -10.43 -19.35 -18.73
C THR A 119 -11.52 -20.38 -18.54
N LYS A 120 -12.49 -20.13 -17.66
CA LYS A 120 -13.62 -21.04 -17.41
C LYS A 120 -14.44 -21.31 -18.68
N SER A 121 -14.68 -20.26 -19.47
CA SER A 121 -15.37 -20.41 -20.76
C SER A 121 -14.58 -21.33 -21.70
N ALA A 122 -13.29 -21.07 -21.90
CA ALA A 122 -12.45 -21.85 -22.80
C ALA A 122 -12.31 -23.33 -22.36
N LEU A 123 -12.23 -23.60 -21.06
CA LEU A 123 -12.23 -24.96 -20.51
C LEU A 123 -13.57 -25.66 -20.75
N THR A 124 -14.69 -24.94 -20.53
CA THR A 124 -16.04 -25.47 -20.79
C THR A 124 -16.22 -25.87 -22.25
N ASP A 125 -15.78 -25.01 -23.18
CA ASP A 125 -15.83 -25.27 -24.63
C ASP A 125 -15.01 -26.51 -25.01
N SER A 126 -13.89 -26.73 -24.31
CA SER A 126 -13.00 -27.88 -24.48
C SER A 126 -13.45 -29.12 -23.70
N LYS A 127 -14.63 -29.08 -23.04
CA LYS A 127 -15.17 -30.13 -22.16
C LYS A 127 -14.23 -30.54 -21.02
N ILE A 128 -13.40 -29.61 -20.56
CA ILE A 128 -12.55 -29.77 -19.40
C ILE A 128 -13.26 -29.18 -18.16
N PRO A 129 -13.17 -29.84 -16.99
CA PRO A 129 -13.75 -29.31 -15.76
C PRO A 129 -13.26 -27.89 -15.43
N VAL A 130 -14.18 -26.99 -15.09
CA VAL A 130 -13.91 -25.56 -14.82
C VAL A 130 -13.11 -25.34 -13.54
N GLU A 131 -13.04 -26.35 -12.67
CA GLU A 131 -12.22 -26.40 -11.47
C GLU A 131 -10.74 -26.24 -11.80
N PHE A 132 -10.32 -26.61 -13.01
CA PHE A 132 -8.94 -26.41 -13.47
C PHE A 132 -8.61 -24.96 -13.84
N ALA A 133 -9.60 -24.08 -13.93
CA ALA A 133 -9.39 -22.69 -14.37
C ALA A 133 -8.41 -21.92 -13.48
N GLU A 134 -8.42 -22.17 -12.17
CA GLU A 134 -7.51 -21.51 -11.21
C GLU A 134 -6.04 -21.87 -11.43
N PHE A 135 -5.76 -22.99 -12.09
CA PHE A 135 -4.39 -23.47 -12.33
C PHE A 135 -3.81 -23.04 -13.67
N VAL A 136 -4.67 -22.74 -14.66
CA VAL A 136 -4.25 -22.42 -16.04
C VAL A 136 -4.50 -20.96 -16.41
N THR A 137 -5.21 -20.20 -15.56
CA THR A 137 -5.47 -18.77 -15.77
C THR A 137 -4.20 -17.92 -15.66
N SER A 138 -4.17 -16.79 -16.37
CA SER A 138 -3.14 -15.76 -16.31
C SER A 138 -3.74 -14.40 -16.65
N LYS A 139 -3.20 -13.32 -16.09
CA LYS A 139 -3.56 -11.93 -16.46
C LYS A 139 -3.26 -11.64 -17.92
N ASP A 140 -2.16 -12.20 -18.43
CA ASP A 140 -1.77 -12.09 -19.83
C ASP A 140 -2.59 -13.08 -20.67
N ASP A 141 -3.27 -12.55 -21.69
CA ASP A 141 -4.16 -13.28 -22.59
C ASP A 141 -3.44 -14.35 -23.42
N ASP A 142 -2.25 -14.05 -23.93
CA ASP A 142 -1.46 -14.96 -24.76
C ASP A 142 -0.89 -16.10 -23.90
N VAL A 143 -0.40 -15.76 -22.70
CA VAL A 143 0.08 -16.75 -21.73
C VAL A 143 -1.07 -17.65 -21.29
N ARG A 144 -2.23 -17.07 -20.96
CA ARG A 144 -3.43 -17.81 -20.56
C ARG A 144 -3.86 -18.80 -21.64
N LYS A 145 -3.94 -18.35 -22.90
CA LYS A 145 -4.30 -19.20 -24.02
C LYS A 145 -3.32 -20.37 -24.20
N ASN A 146 -2.02 -20.08 -24.20
CA ASN A 146 -0.98 -21.09 -24.32
C ASN A 146 -1.03 -22.11 -23.15
N ASN A 147 -1.31 -21.66 -21.93
CA ASN A 147 -1.48 -22.54 -20.77
C ASN A 147 -2.69 -23.45 -20.93
N ILE A 148 -3.82 -22.91 -21.38
CA ILE A 148 -5.05 -23.68 -21.65
C ILE A 148 -4.78 -24.72 -22.72
N ASP A 149 -4.20 -24.33 -23.87
CA ASP A 149 -3.92 -25.24 -24.99
C ASP A 149 -3.00 -26.40 -24.55
N LYS A 150 -1.89 -26.07 -23.87
CA LYS A 150 -0.97 -27.09 -23.33
C LYS A 150 -1.63 -28.01 -22.32
N PHE A 151 -2.47 -27.46 -21.44
CA PHE A 151 -3.18 -28.25 -20.45
C PHE A 151 -4.17 -29.22 -21.11
N ILE A 152 -4.92 -28.74 -22.11
CA ILE A 152 -5.86 -29.57 -22.89
C ILE A 152 -5.12 -30.75 -23.52
N ASP A 153 -4.01 -30.49 -24.19
CA ASP A 153 -3.23 -31.53 -24.87
C ASP A 153 -2.73 -32.59 -23.88
N LEU A 154 -2.14 -32.16 -22.77
CA LEU A 154 -1.62 -33.07 -21.74
C LEU A 154 -2.73 -33.85 -21.04
N PHE A 155 -3.86 -33.20 -20.73
CA PHE A 155 -5.00 -33.84 -20.08
C PHE A 155 -5.61 -34.91 -20.99
N ASN A 156 -5.86 -34.57 -22.26
CA ASN A 156 -6.42 -35.52 -23.23
C ASN A 156 -5.48 -36.71 -23.44
N LYS A 157 -4.17 -36.47 -23.54
CA LYS A 157 -3.18 -37.55 -23.61
C LYS A 157 -3.22 -38.46 -22.39
N ALA A 158 -3.22 -37.89 -21.18
CA ALA A 158 -3.26 -38.68 -19.95
C ALA A 158 -4.56 -39.50 -19.82
N VAL A 159 -5.71 -38.93 -20.21
CA VAL A 159 -6.99 -39.64 -20.25
C VAL A 159 -6.95 -40.75 -21.28
N GLN A 160 -6.41 -40.50 -22.48
CA GLN A 160 -6.26 -41.51 -23.52
C GLN A 160 -5.36 -42.66 -23.06
N ASP A 161 -4.19 -42.36 -22.50
CA ASP A 161 -3.26 -43.37 -21.97
C ASP A 161 -3.93 -44.20 -20.85
N SER A 162 -4.70 -43.56 -19.97
CA SER A 162 -5.44 -44.25 -18.90
C SER A 162 -6.56 -45.14 -19.45
N VAL A 163 -7.30 -44.67 -20.45
CA VAL A 163 -8.34 -45.46 -21.12
C VAL A 163 -7.71 -46.63 -21.86
N GLU A 164 -6.61 -46.42 -22.56
CA GLU A 164 -5.88 -47.48 -23.25
C GLU A 164 -5.37 -48.54 -22.27
N GLN A 165 -4.78 -48.16 -21.14
CA GLN A 165 -4.39 -49.10 -20.07
C GLN A 165 -5.60 -49.88 -19.52
N ARG A 166 -6.76 -49.23 -19.34
CA ARG A 166 -7.99 -49.89 -18.89
C ARG A 166 -8.56 -50.84 -19.95
N VAL A 167 -8.50 -50.46 -21.22
CA VAL A 167 -9.02 -51.24 -22.36
C VAL A 167 -8.12 -52.43 -22.66
N GLN A 168 -6.79 -52.25 -22.58
CA GLN A 168 -5.83 -53.36 -22.65
C GLN A 168 -6.09 -54.35 -21.50
N GLY A 169 -6.49 -53.85 -20.33
CA GLY A 169 -6.94 -54.66 -19.19
C GLY A 169 -5.81 -55.50 -18.56
N THR A 170 -6.01 -55.94 -17.32
CA THR A 170 -5.17 -56.97 -16.67
C THR A 170 -5.56 -58.40 -17.06
N HIS A 171 -6.55 -58.54 -17.94
CA HIS A 171 -7.13 -59.80 -18.34
C HIS A 171 -7.34 -59.78 -19.85
N THR A 172 -6.48 -60.49 -20.58
CA THR A 172 -6.87 -61.09 -21.85
C THR A 172 -8.17 -61.84 -21.57
N PRO A 173 -9.27 -61.64 -22.32
CA PRO A 173 -10.44 -62.50 -22.17
C PRO A 173 -9.92 -63.93 -22.27
N GLN A 174 -10.05 -64.68 -21.18
CA GLN A 174 -9.73 -66.09 -21.18
C GLN A 174 -10.64 -66.68 -22.25
N ASN A 175 -10.05 -67.01 -23.41
CA ASN A 175 -10.75 -67.57 -24.55
C ASN A 175 -11.68 -68.65 -24.00
N GLY A 176 -12.97 -68.32 -23.90
CA GLY A 176 -13.99 -69.23 -23.45
C GLY A 176 -14.23 -70.20 -24.58
N GLY A 177 -13.35 -71.20 -24.72
CA GLY A 177 -13.57 -72.43 -25.48
C GLY A 177 -13.94 -72.32 -26.96
N GLN A 178 -13.94 -71.13 -27.59
CA GLN A 178 -14.15 -71.01 -29.03
C GLN A 178 -12.82 -70.81 -29.73
N VAL A 179 -12.22 -71.95 -30.08
CA VAL A 179 -11.18 -72.02 -31.09
C VAL A 179 -11.78 -71.50 -32.39
N VAL A 180 -11.33 -70.33 -32.81
CA VAL A 180 -11.72 -69.73 -34.09
C VAL A 180 -11.33 -70.73 -35.18
N ALA A 181 -12.30 -71.18 -35.97
CA ALA A 181 -12.17 -72.26 -36.96
C ALA A 181 -11.16 -71.99 -38.11
N GLY A 182 -10.38 -70.92 -38.04
CA GLY A 182 -9.30 -70.58 -38.98
C GLY A 182 -7.89 -70.59 -38.37
N SER A 183 -7.73 -70.76 -37.05
CA SER A 183 -6.42 -70.71 -36.38
C SER A 183 -6.06 -71.99 -35.63
N LEU A 184 -6.84 -73.06 -35.79
CA LEU A 184 -6.54 -74.35 -35.17
C LEU A 184 -5.35 -74.98 -35.89
N THR A 185 -4.22 -75.13 -35.20
CA THR A 185 -3.05 -75.82 -35.74
C THR A 185 -3.18 -77.35 -35.55
N ARG A 186 -2.36 -78.14 -36.25
CA ARG A 186 -2.32 -79.61 -36.05
C ARG A 186 -1.97 -79.99 -34.60
N GLU A 187 -1.08 -79.22 -33.99
CA GLU A 187 -0.66 -79.42 -32.59
C GLU A 187 -1.80 -79.13 -31.61
N ASP A 188 -2.63 -78.14 -31.91
CA ASP A 188 -3.81 -77.83 -31.11
C ASP A 188 -4.90 -78.89 -31.30
N PHE A 189 -5.09 -79.37 -32.53
CA PHE A 189 -6.03 -80.45 -32.86
C PHE A 189 -5.68 -81.77 -32.15
N ALA A 190 -4.38 -82.12 -32.05
CA ALA A 190 -3.92 -83.30 -31.33
C ALA A 190 -4.14 -83.24 -29.81
N LYS A 191 -4.28 -82.04 -29.24
CA LYS A 191 -4.56 -81.83 -27.80
C LYS A 191 -6.06 -81.87 -27.48
N LEU A 192 -6.94 -81.84 -28.48
CA LEU A 192 -8.38 -81.93 -28.28
C LEU A 192 -8.81 -83.34 -27.88
N ASN A 193 -9.86 -83.43 -27.07
CA ASN A 193 -10.45 -84.72 -26.75
C ASN A 193 -11.24 -85.29 -27.95
N MET A 194 -11.54 -86.58 -27.92
CA MET A 194 -12.14 -87.27 -29.06
C MET A 194 -13.54 -86.75 -29.41
N ASP A 195 -14.29 -86.24 -28.42
CA ASP A 195 -15.60 -85.62 -28.64
C ASP A 195 -15.48 -84.30 -29.41
N GLN A 196 -14.49 -83.47 -29.07
CA GLN A 196 -14.20 -82.21 -29.77
C GLN A 196 -13.67 -82.47 -31.19
N GLN A 197 -12.82 -83.47 -31.39
CA GLN A 197 -12.37 -83.87 -32.72
C GLN A 197 -13.53 -84.36 -33.59
N THR A 198 -14.45 -85.14 -33.00
CA THR A 198 -15.67 -85.62 -33.68
C THR A 198 -16.61 -84.47 -34.03
N GLN A 199 -16.69 -83.45 -33.19
CA GLN A 199 -17.49 -82.26 -33.45
C GLN A 199 -16.92 -81.44 -34.62
N ILE A 200 -15.60 -81.26 -34.69
CA ILE A 200 -14.93 -80.64 -35.84
C ILE A 200 -15.17 -81.44 -37.12
N TYR A 201 -15.13 -82.78 -37.05
CA TYR A 201 -15.46 -83.62 -38.20
C TYR A 201 -16.91 -83.43 -38.69
N ARG A 202 -17.87 -83.28 -37.76
CA ARG A 202 -19.29 -83.09 -38.11
C ARG A 202 -19.59 -81.69 -38.65
N GLU A 203 -18.98 -80.67 -38.07
CA GLU A 203 -19.24 -79.26 -38.42
C GLU A 203 -18.39 -78.78 -39.60
N ASN A 204 -17.16 -79.29 -39.74
CA ASN A 204 -16.23 -78.93 -40.82
C ASN A 204 -15.29 -80.09 -41.22
N PRO A 205 -15.77 -81.03 -42.05
CA PRO A 205 -14.98 -82.18 -42.51
C PRO A 205 -13.68 -81.81 -43.23
N ASP A 206 -13.66 -80.69 -43.97
CA ASP A 206 -12.49 -80.23 -44.71
C ASP A 206 -11.38 -79.72 -43.78
N LEU A 207 -11.77 -79.03 -42.70
CA LEU A 207 -10.85 -78.59 -41.66
C LEU A 207 -10.29 -79.79 -40.89
N TYR A 208 -11.14 -80.75 -40.50
CA TYR A 208 -10.70 -81.99 -39.87
C TYR A 208 -9.65 -82.72 -40.70
N ASN A 209 -9.86 -82.86 -42.02
CA ASN A 209 -8.92 -83.54 -42.90
C ASN A 209 -7.60 -82.79 -43.11
N LYS A 210 -7.57 -81.46 -42.93
CA LYS A 210 -6.33 -80.67 -42.98
C LYS A 210 -5.52 -80.78 -41.67
N LEU A 211 -6.21 -80.99 -40.55
CA LEU A 211 -5.65 -80.94 -39.20
C LEU A 211 -5.34 -82.29 -38.56
N LYS A 212 -5.95 -83.38 -39.04
CA LYS A 212 -5.61 -84.75 -38.65
C LYS A 212 -4.21 -85.17 -39.07
#